data_AF-A0A1B6L9M4-F1
#
_entry.id   AF-A0A1B6L9M4-F1
#
_cell.length_a   1.000
_cell.length_b   1.000
_cell.length_c   1.000
_cell.angle_alpha   90.00
_cell.angle_beta   90.00
_cell.angle_gamma   90.00
#
_symmetry.space_group_name_H-M   'P 1'
#
loop_
_entity.id
_entity.type
_entity.pdbx_description
1 polymer ?
#
loop_
_entity_poly.entity_id
_entity_poly.type
_entity_poly.pdbx_seq_one_letter_code
_entity_poly.pdbx_strand_id
1 'polypeptide(L)'
;MSQDGKIYKVCIIGSGNWGSAIAKIVGRNAAALDAFNNEVTMYVYEEMIDGKKLTEIINQTHENVKYLPGHILPSNVVAVPDVVEAAKDADILIFVVPH
;
A
#
# COMPACT_ATOMS: atom_id res chain seq x y z
N MET A 1 3.25 4.10 -21.37
CA MET A 1 4.26 5.00 -20.77
C MET A 1 3.61 6.35 -20.45
N SER A 2 4.14 7.08 -19.46
CA SER A 2 3.72 8.46 -19.15
C SER A 2 4.14 9.45 -20.25
N GLN A 3 3.55 10.65 -20.26
CA GLN A 3 3.84 11.67 -21.27
C GLN A 3 5.27 12.22 -21.18
N ASP A 4 5.89 12.18 -20.00
CA ASP A 4 7.26 12.63 -19.75
C ASP A 4 8.28 11.50 -19.71
N GLY A 5 7.87 10.26 -20.01
CA GLY A 5 8.73 9.07 -19.97
C GLY A 5 9.09 8.59 -18.55
N LYS A 6 8.58 9.25 -17.51
CA LYS A 6 8.81 8.90 -16.11
C LYS A 6 7.88 7.77 -15.64
N ILE A 7 8.41 6.85 -14.83
CA ILE A 7 7.61 5.83 -14.15
C ILE A 7 7.29 6.32 -12.74
N TYR A 8 6.02 6.56 -12.44
CA TYR A 8 5.58 7.13 -11.16
C TYR A 8 5.52 6.08 -10.05
N LYS A 9 6.19 6.34 -8.93
CA LYS A 9 6.09 5.54 -7.70
C LYS A 9 4.98 6.08 -6.80
N VAL A 10 4.14 5.19 -6.27
CA VAL A 10 2.99 5.56 -5.44
C VAL A 10 3.17 5.04 -4.03
N CYS A 11 2.95 5.91 -3.05
CA CYS A 11 2.87 5.55 -1.63
C CYS A 11 1.51 5.96 -1.04
N ILE A 12 0.91 5.06 -0.27
CA ILE A 12 -0.31 5.28 0.48
C ILE A 12 0.05 5.48 1.95
N ILE A 13 -0.36 6.60 2.53
CA ILE A 13 -0.15 6.93 3.93
C ILE A 13 -1.44 6.66 4.69
N GLY A 14 -1.54 5.50 5.32
CA GLY A 14 -2.71 5.07 6.10
C GLY A 14 -3.23 3.69 5.69
N SER A 15 -3.52 2.85 6.69
CA SER A 15 -3.85 1.43 6.52
C SER A 15 -5.18 1.01 7.14
N GLY A 16 -6.05 1.97 7.45
CA GLY A 16 -7.42 1.68 7.93
C GLY A 16 -8.27 0.99 6.84
N ASN A 17 -9.57 0.82 7.11
CA ASN A 17 -10.49 0.17 6.17
C ASN A 17 -10.44 0.84 4.78
N TRP A 18 -10.61 2.17 4.75
CA TRP A 18 -10.57 2.92 3.50
C TRP A 18 -9.16 2.95 2.87
N GLY A 19 -8.09 3.05 3.67
CA GLY A 19 -6.71 2.95 3.17
C GLY A 19 -6.45 1.62 2.46
N SER A 20 -6.93 0.51 3.04
CA SER A 20 -6.82 -0.83 2.46
C SER A 20 -7.66 -0.98 1.17
N ALA A 21 -8.86 -0.41 1.14
CA ALA A 21 -9.71 -0.40 -0.05
C ALA A 21 -9.08 0.38 -1.21
N ILE A 22 -8.48 1.54 -0.90
CA ILE A 22 -7.71 2.34 -1.87
C ILE A 22 -6.47 1.59 -2.33
N ALA A 23 -5.71 0.95 -1.43
CA ALA A 23 -4.55 0.15 -1.79
C ALA A 23 -4.89 -0.95 -2.79
N LYS A 24 -6.08 -1.57 -2.66
CA LYS A 24 -6.56 -2.55 -3.63
C LYS A 24 -6.81 -1.97 -5.02
N ILE A 25 -7.35 -0.76 -5.11
CA ILE A 25 -7.62 -0.09 -6.40
C ILE A 25 -6.31 0.40 -7.03
N VAL A 26 -5.48 1.07 -6.23
CA VAL A 26 -4.20 1.64 -6.67
C VAL A 26 -3.25 0.53 -7.11
N GLY A 27 -3.10 -0.55 -6.32
CA GLY A 27 -2.25 -1.68 -6.69
C GLY A 27 -2.66 -2.31 -8.03
N ARG A 28 -3.96 -2.45 -8.31
CA ARG A 28 -4.44 -2.96 -9.61
C ARG A 28 -4.08 -2.04 -10.76
N ASN A 29 -4.25 -0.72 -10.59
CA ASN A 29 -3.94 0.24 -11.63
C ASN A 29 -2.43 0.36 -11.87
N ALA A 30 -1.63 0.35 -10.80
CA ALA A 30 -0.17 0.36 -10.88
C ALA A 30 0.37 -0.84 -11.66
N ALA A 31 -0.23 -2.02 -11.47
CA ALA A 31 0.10 -3.23 -12.24
C ALA A 31 -0.36 -3.18 -13.71
N ALA A 32 -1.44 -2.45 -14.01
CA ALA A 32 -2.06 -2.44 -15.34
C ALA A 32 -1.59 -1.30 -16.26
N LEU A 33 -1.02 -0.23 -15.69
CA LEU A 33 -0.68 0.99 -16.41
C LEU A 33 0.82 1.20 -16.47
N ASP A 34 1.38 1.22 -17.68
CA ASP A 34 2.81 1.44 -17.96
C ASP A 34 3.39 2.76 -17.45
N ALA A 35 2.56 3.69 -16.97
CA ALA A 35 3.02 4.96 -16.40
C ALA A 35 3.47 4.82 -14.94
N PHE A 36 3.16 3.70 -14.27
CA PHE A 36 3.38 3.52 -12.84
C PHE A 36 4.36 2.39 -12.57
N ASN A 37 5.09 2.53 -11.47
CA ASN A 37 5.84 1.42 -10.92
C ASN A 37 4.84 0.37 -10.44
N ASN A 38 5.10 -0.91 -10.72
CA ASN A 38 4.23 -1.98 -10.27
C ASN A 38 4.12 -2.00 -8.73
N GLU A 39 5.22 -1.78 -8.01
CA GLU A 39 5.20 -1.77 -6.55
C GLU A 39 4.51 -0.51 -6.00
N VAL A 40 3.57 -0.72 -5.07
CA VAL A 40 2.89 0.34 -4.32
C VAL A 40 3.19 0.15 -2.84
N THR A 41 3.84 1.13 -2.22
CA THR A 41 4.06 1.10 -0.77
C THR A 41 2.83 1.58 -0.03
N MET A 42 2.54 0.95 1.10
CA MET A 42 1.49 1.36 2.02
C MET A 42 2.08 1.47 3.42
N TYR A 43 2.10 2.67 3.98
CA TYR A 43 2.44 2.87 5.38
C TYR A 43 1.35 2.25 6.25
N VAL A 44 1.76 1.27 7.06
CA VAL A 44 0.92 0.59 8.04
C VAL A 44 1.52 0.86 9.41
N TYR A 45 0.80 1.58 10.27
CA TYR A 45 1.22 1.71 11.66
C TYR A 45 1.33 0.31 12.27
N GLU A 46 2.48 0.00 12.88
CA GLU A 46 2.78 -1.37 13.29
C GLU A 46 1.93 -1.78 14.49
N GLU A 47 1.25 -2.91 14.36
CA GLU A 47 0.38 -3.48 15.38
C GLU A 47 0.58 -4.98 15.47
N MET A 48 0.31 -5.55 16.65
CA MET A 48 0.45 -6.98 16.89
C MET A 48 -0.92 -7.66 16.79
N ILE A 49 -1.05 -8.65 15.91
CA ILE A 49 -2.22 -9.53 15.76
C ILE A 49 -1.77 -10.95 16.08
N ASP A 50 -2.29 -11.52 17.17
CA ASP A 50 -1.96 -12.88 17.63
C ASP A 50 -0.44 -13.17 17.68
N GLY A 51 0.33 -12.17 18.14
CA GLY A 51 1.79 -12.26 18.27
C GLY A 51 2.59 -12.05 16.98
N LYS A 52 1.94 -11.70 15.86
CA LYS A 52 2.59 -11.34 14.59
C LYS A 52 2.38 -9.87 14.25
N LYS A 53 3.34 -9.28 13.55
CA LYS A 53 3.23 -7.91 13.05
C LYS A 53 2.18 -7.83 11.93
N LEU A 54 1.34 -6.81 11.96
CA LEU A 54 0.31 -6.59 10.94
C LEU A 54 0.96 -6.41 9.56
N THR A 55 2.11 -5.74 9.47
CA THR A 55 2.87 -5.61 8.22
C THR A 55 3.31 -6.97 7.65
N GLU A 56 3.81 -7.86 8.51
CA GLU A 56 4.20 -9.22 8.11
C GLU A 56 3.00 -10.04 7.64
N ILE A 57 1.87 -9.94 8.34
CA ILE A 57 0.62 -10.60 7.92
C ILE A 57 0.22 -10.09 6.53
N ILE A 58 0.10 -8.78 6.34
CA ILE A 58 -0.30 -8.20 5.06
C ILE A 58 0.67 -8.61 3.95
N ASN A 59 1.98 -8.59 4.17
CA ASN A 59 2.95 -8.94 3.13
C ASN A 59 2.96 -10.45 2.80
N GLN A 60 2.55 -11.31 3.73
CA GLN A 60 2.49 -12.77 3.52
C GLN A 60 1.16 -13.24 2.94
N THR A 61 0.04 -12.70 3.43
CA THR A 61 -1.31 -13.14 3.06
C THR A 61 -1.96 -12.23 2.04
N HIS A 62 -1.39 -11.04 1.81
CA HIS A 62 -2.00 -9.95 1.07
C HIS A 62 -3.38 -9.59 1.60
N GLU A 63 -3.56 -9.60 2.92
CA GLU A 63 -4.83 -9.25 3.56
C GLU A 63 -4.59 -8.42 4.81
N ASN A 64 -5.30 -7.30 4.91
CA ASN A 64 -5.38 -6.54 6.17
C ASN A 64 -6.47 -7.13 7.05
N VAL A 65 -6.11 -8.21 7.75
CA VAL A 65 -7.03 -9.02 8.58
C VAL A 65 -7.74 -8.20 9.68
N LYS A 66 -7.18 -7.05 10.07
CA LYS A 66 -7.76 -6.18 11.09
C LYS A 66 -8.75 -5.18 10.51
N TYR A 67 -8.35 -4.48 9.45
CA TYR A 67 -9.10 -3.31 8.97
C TYR A 67 -9.96 -3.58 7.73
N LEU A 68 -9.67 -4.63 6.96
CA LEU A 68 -10.42 -5.02 5.77
C LEU A 68 -10.44 -6.55 5.60
N PRO A 69 -11.02 -7.30 6.55
CA PRO A 69 -11.04 -8.76 6.49
C PRO A 69 -11.85 -9.29 5.31
N GLY A 70 -11.44 -10.44 4.76
CA GLY A 70 -12.05 -11.11 3.61
C GLY A 70 -11.66 -10.53 2.25
N HIS A 71 -10.75 -9.54 2.21
CA HIS A 71 -10.39 -8.84 0.99
C HIS A 71 -8.89 -8.90 0.70
N ILE A 72 -8.55 -9.73 -0.29
CA ILE A 72 -7.17 -9.83 -0.79
C ILE A 72 -6.77 -8.55 -1.52
N LEU A 73 -5.65 -7.97 -1.09
CA LEU A 73 -4.89 -6.89 -1.72
C LEU A 73 -4.06 -7.45 -2.89
N PRO A 74 -3.77 -6.64 -3.92
CA PRO A 74 -2.82 -7.01 -4.96
C PRO A 74 -1.44 -7.34 -4.37
N SER A 75 -0.74 -8.33 -4.92
CA SER A 75 0.54 -8.79 -4.38
C SER A 75 1.68 -7.78 -4.50
N ASN A 76 1.49 -6.76 -5.34
CA ASN A 76 2.37 -5.62 -5.52
C ASN A 76 2.14 -4.48 -4.51
N VAL A 77 1.21 -4.64 -3.56
CA VAL A 77 1.06 -3.74 -2.41
C VAL A 77 1.95 -4.22 -1.27
N VAL A 78 2.89 -3.37 -0.86
CA VAL A 78 3.88 -3.68 0.18
C VAL A 78 3.60 -2.86 1.43
N ALA A 79 3.30 -3.53 2.53
CA ALA A 79 3.11 -2.91 3.84
C ALA A 79 4.47 -2.57 4.46
N VAL A 80 4.65 -1.31 4.84
CA VAL A 80 5.89 -0.78 5.42
C VAL A 80 5.59 -0.10 6.76
N PRO A 81 6.27 -0.47 7.86
CA PRO A 81 5.99 0.07 9.20
C PRO A 81 6.58 1.45 9.46
N ASP A 82 7.55 1.89 8.66
CA ASP A 82 8.18 3.20 8.77
C ASP A 82 7.67 4.13 7.67
N VAL A 83 7.12 5.28 8.07
CA VAL A 83 6.49 6.22 7.13
C VAL A 83 7.52 6.90 6.22
N VAL A 84 8.74 7.12 6.70
CA VAL A 84 9.80 7.78 5.92
C VAL A 84 10.29 6.83 4.85
N GLU A 85 10.53 5.56 5.19
CA GLU A 85 10.93 4.53 4.23
C GLU A 85 9.81 4.26 3.21
N ALA A 86 8.54 4.21 3.65
CA ALA A 86 7.41 4.04 2.74
C ALA A 86 7.34 5.14 1.68
N ALA A 87 7.63 6.40 2.07
CA ALA A 87 7.48 7.58 1.24
C ALA A 87 8.75 7.99 0.48
N LYS A 88 9.90 7.39 0.77
CA LYS A 88 11.25 7.85 0.40
C LYS A 88 11.44 8.22 -1.08
N ASP A 89 10.87 7.41 -1.97
CA ASP A 89 10.97 7.60 -3.43
C ASP A 89 9.62 7.89 -4.09
N ALA A 90 8.58 8.17 -3.32
CA ALA A 90 7.24 8.32 -3.86
C ALA A 90 7.12 9.62 -4.67
N ASP A 91 6.66 9.50 -5.91
CA ASP A 91 6.25 10.65 -6.72
C ASP A 91 4.84 11.12 -6.37
N ILE A 92 4.01 10.18 -5.91
CA ILE A 92 2.61 10.40 -5.54
C ILE A 92 2.38 9.88 -4.13
N LEU A 93 1.93 10.77 -3.25
CA LEU A 93 1.51 10.46 -1.88
C LEU A 93 -0.02 10.52 -1.78
N ILE A 94 -0.64 9.43 -1.33
CA ILE A 94 -2.08 9.34 -1.09
C ILE A 94 -2.33 9.28 0.42
N PHE A 95 -2.78 10.39 1.02
CA PHE A 95 -3.06 10.45 2.45
C PHE A 95 -4.48 9.95 2.76
N VAL A 96 -4.56 8.88 3.55
CA VAL A 96 -5.82 8.24 3.95
C VAL A 96 -5.81 7.92 5.45
N VAL A 97 -5.52 8.96 6.25
CA VAL A 97 -5.51 8.90 7.72
C VAL A 97 -6.78 9.54 8.30
N PRO A 98 -7.23 9.14 9.51
CA PRO A 98 -8.24 9.89 10.25
C PRO A 98 -7.86 11.36 10.44
N HIS A 99 -8.87 12.23 10.55
CA HIS A 99 -8.69 13.68 10.74
C HIS A 99 -8.25 14.04 12.16
#